data_AF-A0AB37U8S4-F1
#
_entry.id   AF-A0AB37U8S4-F1
#
_cell.length_a   1.000
_cell.length_b   1.000
_cell.length_c   1.000
_cell.angle_alpha   90.00
_cell.angle_beta   90.00
_cell.angle_gamma   90.00
#
_symmetry.space_group_name_H-M   'P 1'
#
loop_
_entity.id
_entity.type
_entity.pdbx_description
1 polymer ?
#
loop_
_entity_poly.entity_id
_entity_poly.type
_entity_poly.pdbx_seq_one_letter_code
_entity_poly.pdbx_strand_id
1 'polypeptide(L)'
;MLIKSPAFNKVVTELGSEQKILQFNRDVKLVLLETGMSVGYLLWISQCEQLNLTFDGITFSSFIDEQTLQIDELKLIRVVKNKSQAFSLKDEDLKQRLISQKSDCHDPWQICCGHDLVEILSLGLRKAIGSNKAADVEPNSLERNLRLAYEEVYFCETQLYLDIRIWERNNQPFKVLRSNIQLL
;
A
#
# COMPACT_ATOMS: atom_id res chain seq x y z
N MET A 1 -2.94 3.34 6.94
CA MET A 1 -3.12 4.54 7.79
C MET A 1 -2.20 5.70 7.38
N LEU A 2 -0.88 5.50 7.28
CA LEU A 2 0.05 6.57 6.87
C LEU A 2 -0.26 7.14 5.48
N ILE A 3 -0.36 6.29 4.46
CA ILE A 3 -0.67 6.71 3.07
C ILE A 3 -2.08 7.31 2.95
N LYS A 4 -3.04 6.84 3.76
CA LYS A 4 -4.41 7.39 3.79
C LYS A 4 -4.47 8.79 4.40
N SER A 5 -3.52 9.14 5.26
CA SER A 5 -3.49 10.41 6.00
C SER A 5 -2.86 11.56 5.21
N PRO A 6 -2.96 12.81 5.71
CA PRO A 6 -2.25 13.96 5.12
C PRO A 6 -0.72 13.81 5.09
N ALA A 7 -0.11 12.91 5.87
CA ALA A 7 1.32 12.62 5.81
C ALA A 7 1.79 12.26 4.40
N PHE A 8 0.95 11.54 3.64
CA PHE A 8 1.21 11.23 2.24
C PHE A 8 1.41 12.48 1.39
N ASN A 9 0.50 13.46 1.53
CA ASN A 9 0.55 14.68 0.73
C ASN A 9 1.84 15.46 1.02
N LYS A 10 2.29 15.50 2.27
CA LYS A 10 3.55 16.15 2.66
C LYS A 10 4.75 15.48 1.98
N VAL A 11 4.82 14.15 2.03
CA VAL A 11 5.92 13.39 1.40
C VAL A 11 5.92 13.54 -0.13
N VAL A 12 4.75 13.49 -0.77
CA VAL A 12 4.65 13.69 -2.22
C VAL A 12 4.95 15.13 -2.62
N THR A 13 4.60 16.12 -1.79
CA THR A 13 4.96 17.53 -2.05
C THR A 13 6.48 17.73 -1.99
N GLU A 14 7.15 17.09 -1.04
CA GLU A 14 8.59 17.21 -0.86
C GLU A 14 9.39 16.47 -1.95
N LEU A 15 8.98 15.26 -2.31
CA LEU A 15 9.76 14.37 -3.18
C LEU A 15 9.22 14.32 -4.62
N GLY A 16 7.99 14.76 -4.86
CA GLY A 16 7.37 14.76 -6.17
C GLY A 16 7.81 15.94 -7.04
N SER A 17 7.62 15.79 -8.35
CA SER A 17 7.76 16.90 -9.29
C SER A 17 6.39 17.46 -9.60
N GLU A 18 6.15 18.73 -9.27
CA GLU A 18 4.87 19.42 -9.51
C GLU A 18 4.43 19.26 -10.98
N GLN A 19 5.34 19.50 -11.93
CA GLN A 19 5.06 19.34 -13.36
C GLN A 19 4.60 17.92 -13.71
N LYS A 20 5.29 16.89 -13.19
CA LYS A 20 4.95 15.49 -13.49
C LYS A 20 3.65 15.07 -12.82
N ILE A 21 3.40 15.49 -11.59
CA ILE A 21 2.14 15.23 -10.88
C ILE A 21 0.96 15.84 -11.66
N LEU A 22 1.10 17.07 -12.16
CA LEU A 22 0.09 17.70 -13.01
C LEU A 22 -0.13 16.93 -14.32
N GLN A 23 0.95 16.47 -14.97
CA GLN A 23 0.88 15.68 -16.20
C GLN A 23 0.31 14.27 -15.97
N PHE A 24 0.53 13.69 -14.80
CA PHE A 24 0.01 12.37 -14.42
C PHE A 24 -1.53 12.36 -14.40
N ASN A 25 -2.16 13.52 -14.13
CA ASN A 25 -3.59 13.80 -14.28
C ASN A 25 -4.53 12.77 -13.63
N ARG A 26 -4.08 12.15 -12.54
CA ARG A 26 -4.82 11.19 -11.72
C ARG A 26 -4.46 11.39 -10.26
N ASP A 27 -5.37 11.05 -9.35
CA ASP A 27 -5.06 11.03 -7.92
C ASP A 27 -4.03 9.92 -7.64
N VAL A 28 -2.85 10.32 -7.16
CA VAL A 28 -1.74 9.39 -6.92
C VAL A 28 -2.13 8.33 -5.89
N LYS A 29 -2.86 8.67 -4.81
CA LYS A 29 -3.26 7.69 -3.79
C LYS A 29 -4.20 6.65 -4.39
N LEU A 30 -5.14 7.08 -5.22
CA LEU A 30 -6.05 6.15 -5.89
C LEU A 30 -5.29 5.21 -6.82
N VAL A 31 -4.33 5.71 -7.59
CA VAL A 31 -3.51 4.83 -8.45
C VAL A 31 -2.68 3.85 -7.62
N LEU A 32 -2.06 4.29 -6.53
CA LEU A 32 -1.33 3.37 -5.64
C LEU A 32 -2.23 2.25 -5.12
N LEU A 33 -3.46 2.59 -4.70
CA LEU A 33 -4.44 1.60 -4.25
C LEU A 33 -4.84 0.64 -5.36
N GLU A 34 -5.26 1.15 -6.52
CA GLU A 34 -5.68 0.33 -7.66
C GLU A 34 -4.58 -0.67 -8.05
N THR A 35 -3.33 -0.20 -8.11
CA THR A 35 -2.16 -1.03 -8.43
C THR A 35 -1.85 -2.02 -7.30
N GLY A 36 -1.91 -1.59 -6.04
CA GLY A 36 -1.66 -2.44 -4.88
C GLY A 36 -2.74 -3.49 -4.63
N MET A 37 -3.98 -3.26 -5.06
CA MET A 37 -5.09 -4.19 -4.89
C MET A 37 -4.84 -5.52 -5.58
N SER A 38 -4.20 -5.53 -6.76
CA SER A 38 -3.88 -6.79 -7.45
C SER A 38 -2.90 -7.66 -6.65
N VAL A 39 -1.93 -7.04 -5.96
CA VAL A 39 -1.02 -7.74 -5.04
C VAL A 39 -1.77 -8.25 -3.82
N GLY A 40 -2.59 -7.38 -3.20
CA GLY A 40 -3.38 -7.72 -2.02
C GLY A 40 -4.39 -8.85 -2.26
N TYR A 41 -5.11 -8.84 -3.39
CA TYR A 41 -6.03 -9.92 -3.74
C TYR A 41 -5.31 -11.24 -4.02
N LEU A 42 -4.16 -11.21 -4.70
CA LEU A 42 -3.39 -12.43 -4.92
C LEU A 42 -2.90 -13.03 -3.60
N LEU A 43 -2.48 -12.18 -2.65
CA LEU A 43 -2.13 -12.61 -1.29
C LEU A 43 -3.34 -13.20 -0.57
N TRP A 44 -4.49 -12.55 -0.65
CA TRP A 44 -5.72 -13.06 -0.05
C TRP A 44 -6.10 -14.43 -0.62
N ILE A 45 -6.11 -14.60 -1.94
CA ILE A 45 -6.35 -15.89 -2.60
C ILE A 45 -5.38 -16.96 -2.08
N SER A 46 -4.08 -16.63 -1.99
CA SER A 46 -3.09 -17.54 -1.45
C SER A 46 -3.37 -17.97 -0.01
N GLN A 47 -3.85 -17.05 0.83
CA GLN A 47 -4.16 -17.33 2.23
C GLN A 47 -5.43 -18.17 2.38
N CYS A 48 -6.51 -17.80 1.69
CA CYS A 48 -7.78 -18.51 1.74
C CYS A 48 -7.68 -19.94 1.21
N GLU A 49 -6.90 -20.14 0.14
CA GLU A 49 -6.76 -21.44 -0.51
C GLU A 49 -5.49 -22.20 -0.08
N GLN A 50 -4.73 -21.67 0.88
CA GLN A 50 -3.51 -22.28 1.41
C GLN A 50 -2.49 -22.63 0.31
N LEU A 51 -2.35 -21.76 -0.70
CA LEU A 51 -1.45 -21.96 -1.83
C LEU A 51 0.03 -21.78 -1.46
N ASN A 52 0.31 -21.24 -0.27
CA ASN A 52 1.65 -20.98 0.26
C ASN A 52 2.53 -20.13 -0.70
N LEU A 53 1.92 -19.17 -1.40
CA LEU A 53 2.67 -18.22 -2.23
C LEU A 53 3.46 -17.24 -1.37
N THR A 54 4.68 -16.94 -1.80
CA THR A 54 5.63 -16.03 -1.17
C THR A 54 5.66 -14.69 -1.89
N PHE A 55 5.35 -13.63 -1.17
CA PHE A 55 5.35 -12.25 -1.65
C PHE A 55 6.54 -11.44 -1.15
N ASP A 56 7.20 -11.90 -0.08
CA ASP A 56 8.39 -11.24 0.46
C ASP A 56 9.55 -11.24 -0.55
N GLY A 57 10.17 -10.07 -0.72
CA GLY A 57 11.31 -9.88 -1.62
C GLY A 57 10.99 -10.06 -3.11
N ILE A 58 9.74 -9.89 -3.54
CA ILE A 58 9.41 -9.74 -4.97
C ILE A 58 9.81 -8.36 -5.47
N THR A 59 10.23 -8.27 -6.74
CA THR A 59 10.66 -7.00 -7.34
C THR A 59 9.51 -6.33 -8.08
N PHE A 60 8.94 -5.25 -7.53
CA PHE A 60 7.75 -4.59 -8.09
C PHE A 60 7.94 -4.04 -9.51
N SER A 61 9.15 -3.55 -9.86
CA SER A 61 9.45 -3.07 -11.22
C SER A 61 9.40 -4.16 -12.30
N SER A 62 9.35 -5.45 -11.92
CA SER A 62 9.20 -6.55 -12.88
C SER A 62 7.79 -6.71 -13.43
N PHE A 63 6.78 -6.16 -12.73
CA PHE A 63 5.36 -6.28 -13.10
C PHE A 63 4.59 -4.95 -13.04
N ILE A 64 5.25 -3.84 -12.73
CA ILE A 64 4.67 -2.49 -12.74
C ILE A 64 5.48 -1.59 -13.66
N ASP A 65 4.78 -0.87 -14.53
CA ASP A 65 5.38 0.16 -15.37
C ASP A 65 5.68 1.42 -14.54
N GLU A 66 6.96 1.82 -14.44
CA GLU A 66 7.36 2.94 -13.58
C GLU A 66 6.85 4.31 -14.06
N GLN A 67 6.51 4.46 -15.34
CA GLN A 67 6.05 5.72 -15.93
C GLN A 67 4.55 5.95 -15.67
N THR A 68 3.77 4.88 -15.62
CA THR A 68 2.30 4.93 -15.55
C THR A 68 1.73 4.34 -14.28
N LEU A 69 2.54 3.58 -13.52
CA LEU A 69 2.15 2.76 -12.37
C LEU A 69 1.10 1.70 -12.70
N GLN A 70 0.93 1.36 -13.98
CA GLN A 70 0.05 0.27 -14.39
C GLN A 70 0.68 -1.09 -14.06
N ILE A 71 -0.16 -1.99 -13.55
CA ILE A 71 0.24 -3.36 -13.19
C ILE A 71 -0.09 -4.35 -14.30
N ASP A 72 0.85 -5.25 -14.56
CA ASP A 72 0.66 -6.45 -15.37
C ASP A 72 0.41 -7.65 -14.44
N GLU A 73 -0.86 -8.01 -14.27
CA GLU A 73 -1.29 -9.06 -13.33
C GLU A 73 -0.75 -10.45 -13.71
N LEU A 74 -0.59 -10.73 -15.00
CA LEU A 74 0.01 -11.98 -15.45
C LEU A 74 1.49 -12.05 -15.07
N LYS A 75 2.23 -10.95 -15.20
CA LYS A 75 3.62 -10.87 -14.71
C LYS A 75 3.68 -10.98 -13.20
N LEU A 76 2.79 -10.31 -12.45
CA LEU A 76 2.70 -10.45 -10.99
C LEU A 76 2.53 -11.92 -10.61
N ILE A 77 1.55 -12.61 -11.20
CA ILE A 77 1.29 -14.04 -10.95
C ILE A 77 2.55 -14.86 -11.20
N ARG A 78 3.22 -14.67 -12.35
CA ARG A 78 4.43 -15.40 -12.69
C ARG A 78 5.58 -15.13 -11.72
N VAL A 79 5.79 -13.88 -11.34
CA VAL A 79 6.84 -13.48 -10.38
C VAL A 79 6.63 -14.15 -9.04
N VAL A 80 5.41 -14.07 -8.50
CA VAL A 80 5.04 -14.69 -7.21
C VAL A 80 5.14 -16.21 -7.28
N LYS A 81 4.61 -16.84 -8.34
CA LYS A 81 4.71 -18.30 -8.53
C LYS A 81 6.16 -18.78 -8.60
N ASN A 82 7.00 -18.10 -9.38
CA ASN A 82 8.40 -18.45 -9.54
C ASN A 82 9.15 -18.29 -8.22
N LYS A 83 8.91 -17.21 -7.48
CA LYS A 83 9.47 -17.00 -6.13
C LYS A 83 9.07 -18.13 -5.18
N SER A 84 7.84 -18.63 -5.31
CA SER A 84 7.26 -19.68 -4.46
C SER A 84 7.59 -21.10 -4.93
N GLN A 85 8.22 -21.28 -6.10
CA GLN A 85 8.39 -22.58 -6.77
C GLN A 85 7.05 -23.31 -7.02
N ALA A 86 5.95 -22.58 -7.15
CA ALA A 86 4.59 -23.13 -7.29
C ALA A 86 4.24 -23.42 -8.76
N PHE A 87 5.09 -24.18 -9.46
CA PHE A 87 5.00 -24.41 -10.91
C PHE A 87 3.78 -25.24 -11.34
N SER A 88 3.20 -26.02 -10.42
CA SER A 88 2.00 -26.81 -10.67
C SER A 88 0.74 -25.96 -10.84
N LEU A 89 0.71 -24.76 -10.27
CA LEU A 89 -0.41 -23.82 -10.44
C LEU A 89 -0.39 -23.27 -11.87
N LYS A 90 -1.54 -23.14 -12.52
CA LYS A 90 -1.64 -22.51 -13.83
C LYS A 90 -1.83 -21.00 -13.69
N ASP A 91 -1.18 -20.24 -14.57
CA ASP A 91 -1.31 -18.77 -14.58
C ASP A 91 -2.77 -18.35 -14.82
N GLU A 92 -3.44 -19.00 -15.77
CA GLU A 92 -4.84 -18.70 -16.10
C GLU A 92 -5.79 -18.99 -14.94
N ASP A 93 -5.57 -20.07 -14.18
CA ASP A 93 -6.41 -20.39 -13.02
C ASP A 93 -6.30 -19.30 -11.95
N LEU A 94 -5.08 -18.83 -11.65
CA LEU A 94 -4.88 -17.72 -10.70
C LEU A 94 -5.44 -16.41 -11.23
N LYS A 95 -5.33 -16.15 -12.53
CA LYS A 95 -5.90 -14.96 -13.15
C LYS A 95 -7.42 -14.94 -13.06
N GLN A 96 -8.08 -16.06 -13.33
CA GLN A 96 -9.53 -16.17 -13.20
C GLN A 96 -9.98 -15.96 -11.75
N ARG A 97 -9.26 -16.53 -10.77
CA ARG A 97 -9.54 -16.29 -9.34
C ARG A 97 -9.40 -14.82 -8.97
N LEU A 98 -8.36 -14.15 -9.47
CA LEU A 98 -8.13 -12.73 -9.22
C LEU A 98 -9.26 -11.87 -9.81
N ILE A 99 -9.73 -12.19 -11.02
CA ILE A 99 -10.90 -11.53 -11.62
C ILE A 99 -12.16 -11.77 -10.79
N SER A 100 -12.40 -13.00 -10.31
CA SER A 100 -13.60 -13.32 -9.53
C SER A 100 -13.58 -12.75 -8.10
N GLN A 101 -12.40 -12.59 -7.51
CA GLN A 101 -12.25 -12.10 -6.14
C GLN A 101 -12.39 -10.58 -6.05
N LYS A 102 -12.03 -9.86 -7.12
CA LYS A 102 -12.20 -8.42 -7.21
C LYS A 102 -13.68 -8.06 -7.11
N SER A 103 -13.98 -7.17 -6.18
CA SER A 103 -15.34 -6.73 -5.91
C SER A 103 -15.32 -5.31 -5.35
N ASP A 104 -16.28 -4.50 -5.79
CA ASP A 104 -16.47 -3.12 -5.33
C ASP A 104 -16.98 -3.03 -3.89
N CYS A 105 -17.37 -4.16 -3.28
CA CYS A 105 -17.82 -4.19 -1.88
C CYS A 105 -16.67 -4.24 -0.87
N HIS A 106 -15.44 -4.54 -1.30
CA HIS A 106 -14.28 -4.61 -0.42
C HIS A 106 -13.66 -3.23 -0.24
N ASP A 107 -13.32 -2.84 1.00
CA ASP A 107 -12.56 -1.60 1.25
C ASP A 107 -11.12 -1.76 0.73
N PRO A 108 -10.68 -0.99 -0.29
CA PRO A 108 -9.33 -1.08 -0.85
C PRO A 108 -8.22 -0.92 0.20
N TRP A 109 -8.47 -0.10 1.23
CA TRP A 109 -7.51 0.14 2.30
C TRP A 109 -7.30 -1.06 3.22
N GLN A 110 -8.20 -2.04 3.20
CA GLN A 110 -8.06 -3.31 3.91
C GLN A 110 -7.45 -4.40 3.04
N ILE A 111 -7.57 -4.28 1.70
CA ILE A 111 -6.98 -5.22 0.74
C ILE A 111 -5.49 -4.97 0.55
N CYS A 112 -5.09 -3.70 0.44
CA CYS A 112 -3.70 -3.34 0.21
C CYS A 112 -2.85 -3.44 1.47
N CYS A 113 -1.62 -3.94 1.31
CA CYS A 113 -0.58 -3.84 2.35
C CYS A 113 0.12 -2.48 2.28
N GLY A 114 0.36 -1.85 3.43
CA GLY A 114 1.04 -0.56 3.49
C GLY A 114 2.46 -0.58 2.91
N HIS A 115 3.18 -1.69 3.07
CA HIS A 115 4.53 -1.86 2.53
C HIS A 115 4.52 -1.90 0.99
N ASP A 116 3.64 -2.72 0.40
CA ASP A 116 3.48 -2.81 -1.06
C ASP A 116 3.16 -1.45 -1.68
N LEU A 117 2.29 -0.66 -1.03
CA LEU A 117 1.97 0.69 -1.50
C LEU A 117 3.20 1.63 -1.47
N VAL A 118 4.12 1.45 -0.52
CA VAL A 118 5.37 2.23 -0.48
C VAL A 118 6.35 1.78 -1.57
N GLU A 119 6.43 0.49 -1.87
CA GLU A 119 7.19 -0.03 -3.02
C GLU A 119 6.70 0.61 -4.34
N ILE A 120 5.38 0.67 -4.53
CA ILE A 120 4.77 1.31 -5.71
C ILE A 120 5.04 2.82 -5.73
N LEU A 121 4.94 3.49 -4.57
CA LEU A 121 5.26 4.92 -4.45
C LEU A 121 6.72 5.20 -4.81
N SER A 122 7.65 4.33 -4.40
CA SER A 122 9.08 4.42 -4.76
C SER A 122 9.29 4.39 -6.27
N LEU A 123 8.59 3.51 -6.99
CA LEU A 123 8.61 3.48 -8.47
C LEU A 123 8.09 4.81 -9.04
N GLY A 124 6.97 5.29 -8.52
CA GLY A 124 6.32 6.51 -8.99
C GLY A 124 7.20 7.75 -8.84
N LEU A 125 7.83 7.92 -7.67
CA LEU A 125 8.70 9.07 -7.38
C LEU A 125 10.00 9.07 -8.21
N ARG A 126 10.40 7.93 -8.77
CA ARG A 126 11.52 7.87 -9.72
C ARG A 126 11.16 8.35 -11.12
N LYS A 127 9.92 8.10 -11.57
CA LYS A 127 9.54 8.24 -12.98
C LYS A 127 8.18 8.93 -13.19
N ALA A 128 7.08 8.30 -12.78
CA ALA A 128 5.71 8.78 -13.06
C ALA A 128 5.41 10.18 -12.49
N ILE A 129 5.73 10.40 -11.22
CA ILE A 129 5.35 11.62 -10.47
C ILE A 129 6.57 12.38 -9.93
N GLY A 130 7.78 11.92 -10.24
CA GLY A 130 9.03 12.52 -9.80
C GLY A 130 10.20 12.13 -10.70
N SER A 131 11.40 12.58 -10.34
CA SER A 131 12.64 12.32 -11.10
C SER A 131 13.79 11.90 -10.21
N ASN A 132 13.47 11.37 -9.03
CA ASN A 132 14.45 11.05 -7.99
C ASN A 132 15.35 9.88 -8.41
N LYS A 133 16.56 9.82 -7.84
CA LYS A 133 17.39 8.62 -7.95
C LYS A 133 16.82 7.55 -7.02
N ALA A 134 17.04 6.28 -7.36
CA ALA A 134 16.54 5.16 -6.56
C ALA A 134 16.96 5.24 -5.08
N ALA A 135 18.22 5.65 -4.82
CA ALA A 135 18.76 5.81 -3.46
C ALA A 135 18.03 6.88 -2.61
N ASP A 136 17.43 7.88 -3.24
CA ASP A 136 16.76 8.98 -2.53
C ASP A 136 15.33 8.59 -2.10
N VAL A 137 14.73 7.64 -2.82
CA VAL A 137 13.33 7.21 -2.63
C VAL A 137 13.23 5.71 -2.36
N GLU A 138 14.22 5.15 -1.68
CA GLU A 138 14.17 3.76 -1.23
C GLU A 138 12.97 3.52 -0.31
N PRO A 139 12.29 2.35 -0.39
CA PRO A 139 11.08 2.06 0.39
C PRO A 139 11.24 2.33 1.89
N ASN A 140 12.34 1.85 2.50
CA ASN A 140 12.63 2.07 3.93
C ASN A 140 12.78 3.55 4.30
N SER A 141 13.37 4.35 3.40
CA SER A 141 13.51 5.80 3.57
C SER A 141 12.14 6.48 3.48
N LEU A 142 11.31 6.09 2.50
CA LEU A 142 9.95 6.60 2.35
C LEU A 142 9.05 6.25 3.53
N GLU A 143 9.12 5.02 4.03
CA GLU A 143 8.39 4.62 5.24
C GLU A 143 8.78 5.48 6.44
N ARG A 144 10.08 5.76 6.61
CA ARG A 144 10.56 6.66 7.66
C ARG A 144 10.00 8.07 7.46
N ASN A 145 10.05 8.62 6.26
CA ASN A 145 9.53 9.95 5.94
C ASN A 145 8.02 10.04 6.20
N LEU A 146 7.26 9.02 5.81
CA LEU A 146 5.82 8.91 6.10
C LEU A 146 5.54 8.90 7.60
N ARG A 147 6.33 8.15 8.39
CA ARG A 147 6.21 8.15 9.86
C ARG A 147 6.54 9.51 10.47
N LEU A 148 7.57 10.19 9.99
CA LEU A 148 7.94 11.54 10.46
C LEU A 148 6.90 12.60 10.11
N ALA A 149 6.26 12.47 8.94
CA ALA A 149 5.23 13.39 8.47
C ALA A 149 3.85 13.15 9.14
N TYR A 150 3.69 12.01 9.81
CA TYR A 150 2.45 11.58 10.43
C TYR A 150 2.28 12.20 11.82
N GLU A 151 1.23 13.00 11.96
CA GLU A 151 0.92 13.67 13.22
C GLU A 151 -0.05 12.84 14.06
N GLU A 152 0.03 13.02 15.38
CA GLU A 152 -0.82 12.31 16.34
C GLU A 152 -2.31 12.59 16.09
N VAL A 153 -2.66 13.81 15.66
CA VAL A 153 -4.04 14.19 15.33
C VAL A 153 -4.65 13.30 14.25
N TYR A 154 -3.85 12.84 13.27
CA TYR A 154 -4.34 11.93 12.22
C TYR A 154 -4.68 10.55 12.78
N PHE A 155 -4.01 10.10 13.85
CA PHE A 155 -4.36 8.86 14.53
C PHE A 155 -5.66 9.00 15.32
N CYS A 156 -5.90 10.15 15.96
CA CYS A 156 -7.12 10.43 16.71
C CYS A 156 -8.40 10.33 15.86
N GLU A 157 -8.29 10.56 14.56
CA GLU A 157 -9.39 10.47 13.59
C GLU A 157 -9.71 9.02 13.16
N THR A 158 -8.94 8.03 13.63
CA THR A 158 -9.07 6.64 13.17
C THR A 158 -10.07 5.86 14.00
N GLN A 159 -10.73 4.88 13.37
CA GLN A 159 -11.61 3.93 14.09
C GLN A 159 -10.84 3.18 15.18
N LEU A 160 -9.58 2.82 14.93
CA LEU A 160 -8.72 2.16 15.90
C LEU A 160 -8.53 2.99 17.18
N TYR A 161 -8.32 4.31 17.05
CA TYR A 161 -8.22 5.19 18.22
C TYR A 161 -9.53 5.19 19.02
N LEU A 162 -10.68 5.31 18.34
CA LEU A 162 -11.99 5.27 18.98
C LEU A 162 -12.22 3.94 19.71
N ASP A 163 -11.90 2.82 19.08
CA ASP A 163 -12.06 1.48 19.65
C ASP A 163 -11.19 1.30 20.89
N ILE A 164 -9.94 1.78 20.87
CA ILE A 164 -9.06 1.75 22.04
C ILE A 164 -9.64 2.61 23.18
N ARG A 165 -10.17 3.81 22.89
CA ARG A 165 -10.79 4.67 23.91
C ARG A 165 -12.06 4.07 24.51
N ILE A 166 -12.88 3.41 23.70
CA ILE A 166 -14.06 2.67 24.16
C ILE A 166 -13.62 1.52 25.07
N TRP A 167 -12.59 0.76 24.67
CA TRP A 167 -12.04 -0.32 25.47
C TRP A 167 -11.50 0.19 26.82
N GLU A 168 -10.71 1.27 26.85
CA GLU A 168 -10.21 1.87 28.08
C GLU A 168 -11.34 2.27 29.04
N ARG A 169 -12.41 2.89 28.52
CA ARG A 169 -13.57 3.29 29.32
C ARG A 169 -14.20 2.09 30.03
N ASN A 170 -14.35 0.99 29.31
CA ASN A 170 -14.98 -0.24 29.80
C ASN A 170 -14.05 -1.07 30.71
N ASN A 171 -12.75 -0.80 30.73
CA ASN A 171 -11.74 -1.58 31.43
C ASN A 171 -10.88 -0.70 32.36
N GLN A 172 -11.51 0.04 33.28
CA GLN A 172 -10.75 0.75 34.31
C GLN A 172 -9.97 -0.24 35.21
N PRO A 173 -8.74 0.11 35.67
CA PRO A 173 -8.05 1.40 35.52
C PRO A 173 -7.08 1.47 34.31
N PHE A 174 -7.18 0.56 33.35
CA PHE A 174 -6.18 0.45 32.27
C PHE A 174 -6.18 1.69 31.34
N LYS A 175 -4.96 2.13 30.99
CA LYS A 175 -4.70 3.21 30.02
C LYS A 175 -3.66 2.73 29.01
N VAL A 176 -4.05 2.69 27.76
CA VAL A 176 -3.24 2.31 26.58
C VAL A 176 -2.69 3.57 25.92
N LEU A 177 -3.53 4.57 25.72
CA LEU A 177 -3.19 5.82 25.03
C LEU A 177 -2.94 6.94 26.05
N ARG A 178 -1.88 7.72 25.81
CA ARG A 178 -1.53 8.87 26.64
C ARG A 178 -2.69 9.88 26.69
N SER A 179 -2.86 10.56 27.81
CA SER A 179 -4.06 11.33 28.16
C SER A 179 -4.12 12.76 27.58
N ASN A 180 -3.14 13.20 26.78
CA ASN A 180 -2.86 14.62 26.55
C ASN A 180 -3.30 15.19 25.20
N ILE A 181 -4.43 14.76 24.64
CA ILE A 181 -4.91 15.32 23.37
C ILE A 181 -6.25 16.00 23.61
N GLN A 182 -6.20 17.31 23.87
CA GLN A 182 -7.35 18.17 23.62
C GLN A 182 -7.34 18.45 22.11
N LEU A 183 -8.33 17.90 21.40
CA LEU A 183 -8.67 18.40 20.07
C LEU A 183 -9.17 19.84 20.27
N LEU A 184 -8.39 20.82 19.81
CA LEU A 184 -8.77 22.24 19.78
C LEU A 184 -9.85 22.49 18.73
#